data_AF-A0A8C2Q5N3-F1
#
_entry.id   AF-A0A8C2Q5N3-F1
#
_cell.length_a   1.000
_cell.length_b   1.000
_cell.length_c   1.000
_cell.angle_alpha   90.00
_cell.angle_beta   90.00
_cell.angle_gamma   90.00
#
_symmetry.space_group_name_H-M   'P 1'
#
loop_
_entity.id
_entity.type
_entity.pdbx_description
1 polymer ?
#
loop_
_entity_poly.entity_id
_entity_poly.type
_entity_poly.pdbx_seq_one_letter_code
_entity_poly.pdbx_strand_id
1 'polypeptide(L)'
;MQYVYLAVSPSFVVGSDGYIYEGRGWMSVGAHTKGRNTVGYGVAFIGNYTAHLPSQYDMELLHHHLVKCGVSNGFLQNNFTILGHRQVVATTNCPGDSLYSEITTWEHYKVRRMLYLEM
;
A
#
# COMPACT_ATOMS: atom_id res chain seq x y z
N MET A 1 -0.21 15.33 -1.41
CA MET A 1 0.14 13.99 -1.93
C MET A 1 -0.34 12.95 -0.92
N GLN A 2 -1.21 12.05 -1.35
CA GLN A 2 -1.69 10.93 -0.54
C GLN A 2 -0.98 9.63 -0.96
N TYR A 3 -0.89 8.70 -0.02
CA TYR A 3 -0.09 7.49 -0.18
C TYR A 3 -0.90 6.22 0.08
N VAL A 4 -0.55 5.14 -0.61
CA VAL A 4 -0.96 3.78 -0.28
C VAL A 4 0.27 3.03 0.20
N TYR A 5 0.21 2.49 1.42
CA TYR A 5 1.31 1.78 2.06
C TYR A 5 0.98 0.31 2.22
N LEU A 6 1.87 -0.58 1.82
CA LEU A 6 1.75 -1.96 2.30
C LEU A 6 2.12 -2.01 3.80
N ALA A 7 1.28 -2.53 4.70
CA ALA A 7 1.50 -2.35 6.14
C ALA A 7 0.85 -3.39 7.07
N VAL A 8 1.31 -3.45 8.33
CA VAL A 8 0.92 -4.46 9.33
C VAL A 8 -0.37 -4.10 10.09
N SER A 9 -0.77 -2.83 10.12
CA SER A 9 -2.06 -2.37 10.69
C SER A 9 -2.86 -1.63 9.62
N PRO A 10 -3.43 -2.34 8.65
CA PRO A 10 -3.93 -1.75 7.43
C PRO A 10 -5.33 -1.14 7.59
N SER A 11 -5.63 -0.20 6.71
CA SER A 11 -7.00 0.27 6.44
C SER A 11 -7.80 -0.80 5.69
N PHE A 12 -7.15 -1.58 4.82
CA PHE A 12 -7.75 -2.65 4.02
C PHE A 12 -6.87 -3.90 3.92
N VAL A 13 -7.46 -5.07 3.83
CA VAL A 13 -6.76 -6.34 3.68
C VAL A 13 -7.24 -7.05 2.42
N VAL A 14 -6.34 -7.42 1.53
CA VAL A 14 -6.61 -8.27 0.37
C VAL A 14 -6.46 -9.72 0.79
N GLY A 15 -7.55 -10.48 0.74
CA GLY A 15 -7.55 -11.92 0.94
C GLY A 15 -7.24 -12.67 -0.35
N SER A 16 -6.71 -13.90 -0.22
CA SER A 16 -6.44 -14.80 -1.35
C SER A 16 -7.70 -15.46 -1.91
N ASP A 17 -8.86 -15.12 -1.35
CA ASP A 17 -10.19 -15.58 -1.74
C ASP A 17 -10.91 -14.60 -2.66
N GLY A 18 -10.22 -13.54 -3.09
CA GLY A 18 -10.76 -12.59 -4.03
C GLY A 18 -11.52 -11.42 -3.43
N TYR A 19 -11.42 -11.21 -2.12
CA TYR A 19 -12.12 -10.14 -1.42
C TYR A 19 -11.17 -9.13 -0.80
N ILE A 20 -11.64 -7.88 -0.72
CA ILE A 20 -11.02 -6.83 0.10
C ILE A 20 -11.84 -6.71 1.39
N TYR A 21 -11.16 -6.92 2.50
CA TYR A 21 -11.70 -6.78 3.84
C TYR A 21 -11.39 -5.40 4.40
N GLU A 22 -12.40 -4.74 4.93
CA GLU A 22 -12.23 -3.43 5.58
C GLU A 22 -11.65 -3.60 6.99
N GLY A 23 -10.53 -2.93 7.25
CA GLY A 23 -9.95 -2.77 8.57
C GLY A 23 -10.39 -1.44 9.17
N ARG A 24 -9.46 -0.47 9.25
CA ARG A 24 -9.79 0.91 9.69
C ARG A 24 -10.60 1.70 8.66
N GLY A 25 -10.59 1.27 7.40
CA GLY A 25 -11.37 1.88 6.35
C GLY A 25 -10.89 3.28 5.94
N TRP A 26 -11.76 3.98 5.21
CA TRP A 26 -11.49 5.30 4.66
C TRP A 26 -11.60 6.45 5.68
N MET A 27 -12.47 6.28 6.69
CA MET A 27 -12.89 7.38 7.56
C MET A 27 -12.06 7.51 8.85
N SER A 28 -11.07 6.63 9.05
CA SER A 28 -10.27 6.58 10.27
C SER A 28 -8.79 6.81 9.98
N VAL A 29 -8.12 7.56 10.85
CA VAL A 29 -6.66 7.66 10.83
C VAL A 29 -6.04 6.27 11.09
N GLY A 30 -5.12 5.88 10.22
CA GLY A 30 -4.45 4.59 10.28
C GLY A 30 -3.44 4.47 11.44
N ALA A 31 -2.88 3.28 11.61
CA ALA A 31 -1.69 3.03 12.43
C ALA A 31 -0.63 2.24 11.64
N HIS A 32 -0.67 2.37 10.31
CA HIS A 32 0.07 1.54 9.35
C HIS A 32 1.52 1.97 9.13
N THR A 33 1.82 3.27 9.21
CA THR A 33 3.13 3.83 8.87
C THR A 33 3.48 4.96 9.84
N LYS A 34 4.48 4.73 10.71
CA LYS A 34 4.93 5.72 11.71
C LYS A 34 5.24 7.07 11.04
N GLY A 35 4.59 8.14 11.50
CA GLY A 35 4.75 9.50 10.95
C GLY A 35 3.97 9.79 9.65
N ARG A 36 3.19 8.84 9.12
CA ARG A 36 2.42 8.99 7.86
C ARG A 36 0.97 8.49 7.92
N ASN A 37 0.53 8.07 9.10
CA ASN A 37 -0.82 7.56 9.36
C ASN A 37 -1.97 8.51 8.99
N THR A 38 -1.70 9.82 8.92
CA THR A 38 -2.69 10.85 8.61
C THR A 38 -2.73 11.24 7.14
N VAL A 39 -1.82 10.72 6.30
CA VAL A 39 -1.64 11.16 4.91
C VAL A 39 -1.76 10.04 3.88
N GLY A 40 -2.20 8.85 4.30
CA GLY A 40 -2.36 7.71 3.41
C GLY A 40 -3.17 6.59 4.03
N TYR A 41 -3.32 5.51 3.27
CA TYR A 41 -4.03 4.30 3.68
C TYR A 41 -3.10 3.11 3.64
N GLY A 42 -3.19 2.25 4.66
CA GLY A 42 -2.47 0.99 4.70
C GLY A 42 -3.25 -0.11 3.98
N VAL A 43 -2.61 -0.91 3.15
CA VAL A 43 -3.19 -2.13 2.57
C VAL A 43 -2.29 -3.32 2.91
N ALA A 44 -2.85 -4.46 3.27
CA ALA A 44 -2.06 -5.68 3.45
C ALA A 44 -2.56 -6.77 2.51
N PHE A 45 -1.66 -7.61 2.01
CA PHE A 45 -2.04 -8.88 1.41
C PHE A 45 -1.88 -9.97 2.47
N ILE A 46 -2.89 -10.83 2.65
CA ILE A 46 -2.78 -11.98 3.54
C ILE A 46 -1.77 -12.95 2.94
N GLY A 47 -0.64 -13.19 3.60
CA GLY A 47 0.39 -14.13 3.16
C GLY A 47 1.82 -13.66 3.40
N ASN A 48 2.78 -14.43 2.88
CA ASN A 48 4.20 -14.10 2.87
C ASN A 48 4.72 -14.12 1.43
N TYR A 49 5.05 -12.93 0.92
CA TYR A 49 5.43 -12.73 -0.48
C TYR A 49 6.91 -12.40 -0.64
N THR A 50 7.73 -13.04 0.20
CA THR A 50 9.19 -12.91 0.11
C THR A 50 9.74 -13.65 -1.10
N ALA A 51 9.24 -14.86 -1.38
CA ALA A 51 9.75 -15.73 -2.45
C ALA A 51 8.77 -15.94 -3.62
N HIS A 52 7.49 -15.59 -3.44
CA HIS A 52 6.44 -15.76 -4.43
C HIS A 52 5.51 -14.54 -4.43
N LEU A 53 4.74 -14.37 -5.50
CA LEU A 53 3.74 -13.31 -5.61
C LEU A 53 2.37 -13.76 -5.07
N PRO A 54 1.51 -12.83 -4.63
CA PRO A 54 0.07 -13.09 -4.57
C PRO A 54 -0.45 -13.50 -5.94
N SER A 55 -1.67 -14.04 -5.99
CA SER A 55 -2.27 -14.29 -7.30
C SER A 55 -2.42 -12.97 -8.07
N GLN A 56 -2.39 -13.03 -9.40
CA GLN A 56 -2.60 -11.84 -10.23
C GLN A 56 -3.94 -11.17 -9.88
N TYR A 57 -4.97 -11.97 -9.65
CA TYR A 57 -6.29 -11.49 -9.27
C TYR A 57 -6.25 -10.69 -7.95
N ASP A 58 -5.56 -11.19 -6.92
CA ASP A 58 -5.44 -10.49 -5.65
C ASP A 58 -4.72 -9.14 -5.83
N MET A 59 -3.66 -9.12 -6.63
CA MET A 59 -2.92 -7.89 -6.92
C MET A 59 -3.79 -6.85 -7.63
N GLU A 60 -4.63 -7.28 -8.57
CA GLU A 60 -5.56 -6.41 -9.31
C GLU A 60 -6.62 -5.78 -8.38
N LEU A 61 -7.05 -6.47 -7.32
CA LEU A 61 -7.97 -5.92 -6.31
C LEU A 61 -7.41 -4.63 -5.70
N LEU A 62 -6.12 -4.59 -5.38
CA LEU A 62 -5.48 -3.35 -4.95
C LEU A 62 -5.24 -2.40 -6.12
N HIS A 63 -4.50 -2.87 -7.13
CA HIS A 63 -3.93 -2.03 -8.18
C HIS A 63 -4.99 -1.32 -9.04
N HIS A 64 -6.16 -1.93 -9.23
CA HIS A 64 -7.20 -1.40 -10.11
C HIS A 64 -8.54 -1.17 -9.43
N HIS A 65 -8.92 -1.97 -8.42
CA HIS A 65 -10.25 -1.85 -7.81
C HIS A 65 -10.25 -0.88 -6.63
N LEU A 66 -9.42 -1.13 -5.60
CA LEU A 66 -9.44 -0.34 -4.37
C LEU A 66 -9.04 1.12 -4.63
N VAL A 67 -7.95 1.35 -5.36
CA VAL A 67 -7.47 2.71 -5.65
C VAL A 67 -8.46 3.49 -6.50
N LYS A 68 -9.08 2.86 -7.50
CA LYS A 68 -10.11 3.50 -8.34
C LYS A 68 -11.35 3.85 -7.52
N CYS A 69 -11.77 2.96 -6.62
CA CYS A 69 -12.88 3.23 -5.71
C CYS A 69 -12.57 4.43 -4.80
N GLY A 70 -11.37 4.45 -4.19
CA GLY A 70 -10.94 5.57 -3.35
C GLY A 70 -10.88 6.90 -4.12
N VAL A 71 -10.39 6.88 -5.35
CA VAL A 71 -10.33 8.08 -6.20
C VAL A 71 -11.73 8.57 -6.58
N SER A 72 -12.59 7.67 -7.06
CA SER A 72 -13.94 8.03 -7.54
C SER A 72 -14.83 8.60 -6.43
N ASN A 73 -14.60 8.19 -5.18
CA ASN A 73 -15.32 8.66 -4.01
C ASN A 73 -14.61 9.81 -3.26
N GLY A 74 -13.49 10.32 -3.79
CA GLY A 74 -12.76 11.45 -3.20
C GLY A 74 -11.91 11.12 -1.96
N PHE A 75 -11.78 9.85 -1.59
CA PHE A 75 -10.91 9.40 -0.50
C PHE A 75 -9.42 9.41 -0.89
N LEU A 76 -9.12 9.21 -2.18
CA LEU A 76 -7.79 9.26 -2.76
C LEU A 76 -7.69 10.38 -3.81
N GLN A 77 -6.58 11.13 -3.81
CA GLN A 77 -6.25 12.07 -4.89
C GLN A 77 -5.88 11.30 -6.17
N ASN A 78 -6.22 11.81 -7.35
CA ASN A 78 -5.86 11.20 -8.64
C ASN A 78 -4.35 10.95 -8.80
N ASN A 79 -3.51 11.77 -8.17
CA ASN A 79 -2.05 11.67 -8.24
C ASN A 79 -1.44 10.99 -7.00
N PHE A 80 -2.17 10.05 -6.38
CA PHE A 80 -1.68 9.27 -5.26
C PHE A 80 -0.38 8.52 -5.60
N THR A 81 0.31 8.04 -4.57
CA THR A 81 1.57 7.32 -4.72
C THR A 81 1.53 5.99 -3.97
N ILE A 82 1.96 4.92 -4.61
CA ILE A 82 2.11 3.58 -4.01
C ILE A 82 3.53 3.43 -3.49
N LEU A 83 3.65 2.98 -2.23
CA LEU A 83 4.93 2.68 -1.59
C LEU A 83 4.84 1.35 -0.82
N GLY A 84 5.91 0.56 -0.89
CA GLY A 84 6.11 -0.58 0.00
C GLY A 84 6.45 -0.11 1.42
N HIS A 85 6.05 -0.86 2.45
CA HIS A 85 6.33 -0.53 3.86
C HIS A 85 7.81 -0.18 4.10
N ARG A 86 8.69 -1.02 3.55
CA ARG A 86 10.14 -0.90 3.67
C ARG A 86 10.71 0.42 3.15
N GLN A 87 10.02 1.15 2.27
CA GLN A 87 10.49 2.45 1.77
C GLN A 87 10.37 3.56 2.82
N VAL A 88 9.51 3.38 3.82
CA VAL A 88 9.15 4.39 4.82
C VAL A 88 9.46 3.96 6.25
N VAL A 89 9.65 2.67 6.49
CA VAL A 89 10.04 2.11 7.78
C VAL A 89 11.25 1.20 7.56
N ALA A 90 12.41 1.61 8.08
CA ALA A 90 13.68 0.92 7.80
C ALA A 90 13.81 -0.46 8.46
N THR A 91 13.00 -0.77 9.47
CA THR A 91 13.12 -1.99 10.28
C THR A 91 12.21 -3.12 9.81
N THR A 92 11.61 -3.04 8.61
CA THR A 92 10.68 -4.06 8.11
C THR A 92 11.02 -4.49 6.69
N ASN A 93 10.83 -5.79 6.44
CA ASN A 93 10.90 -6.37 5.10
C ASN A 93 9.53 -6.40 4.41
N CYS A 94 8.46 -5.88 5.02
CA CYS A 94 7.16 -5.79 4.36
C CYS A 94 7.27 -4.93 3.07
N PRO A 95 6.70 -5.35 1.92
CA PRO A 95 5.72 -6.43 1.70
C PRO A 95 6.28 -7.83 1.38
N GLY A 96 7.58 -8.05 1.52
CA GLY A 96 8.29 -9.23 0.97
C GLY A 96 8.98 -8.89 -0.36
N ASP A 97 10.08 -9.56 -0.67
CA ASP A 97 10.95 -9.19 -1.80
C ASP A 97 10.27 -9.35 -3.16
N SER A 98 9.58 -10.46 -3.41
CA SER A 98 8.85 -10.67 -4.67
C SER A 98 7.76 -9.62 -4.87
N LEU A 99 6.88 -9.42 -3.88
CA LEU A 99 5.81 -8.42 -4.00
C LEU A 99 6.36 -7.00 -4.04
N TYR A 100 7.46 -6.70 -3.34
CA TYR A 100 8.11 -5.40 -3.46
C TYR A 100 8.64 -5.14 -4.86
N SER A 101 9.29 -6.13 -5.47
CA SER A 101 9.78 -6.04 -6.85
C SER A 101 8.62 -5.79 -7.82
N GLU A 102 7.51 -6.50 -7.63
CA GLU A 102 6.31 -6.37 -8.46
C GLU A 102 5.71 -4.96 -8.41
N ILE A 103 5.46 -4.42 -7.21
CA ILE A 103 4.85 -3.08 -7.10
C ILE A 103 5.72 -1.96 -7.68
N THR A 104 7.03 -2.20 -7.91
CA THR A 104 7.88 -1.20 -8.56
C THR A 104 7.52 -0.96 -10.03
N THR A 105 6.77 -1.89 -10.62
CA THR A 105 6.30 -1.81 -12.01
C THR A 105 4.94 -1.12 -12.15
N TRP A 106 4.22 -0.92 -11.05
CA TRP A 106 2.84 -0.42 -11.05
C TRP A 106 2.77 1.08 -11.37
N GLU A 107 1.66 1.48 -11.97
CA GLU A 107 1.32 2.91 -12.08
C GLU A 107 1.21 3.50 -10.66
N HIS A 108 1.60 4.77 -10.49
CA HIS A 108 1.68 5.45 -9.20
C HIS A 108 2.79 4.99 -8.23
N TYR A 109 3.57 3.96 -8.55
CA TYR A 109 4.79 3.68 -7.77
C TYR A 109 5.80 4.81 -7.91
N LYS A 110 6.47 5.16 -6.81
CA LYS A 110 7.61 6.10 -6.84
C LYS A 110 8.78 5.54 -6.04
N VAL A 111 9.97 5.64 -6.65
CA VAL A 111 11.22 5.49 -5.91
C VAL A 111 11.31 6.65 -4.92
N ARG A 112 11.43 6.33 -3.63
CA ARG A 112 11.83 7.33 -2.65
C ARG A 112 13.29 7.69 -2.94
N ARG A 113 13.53 8.73 -3.72
CA ARG A 113 14.84 9.41 -3.68
C ARG A 113 14.98 9.92 -2.24
N MET A 114 15.99 9.45 -1.51
CA MET A 114 16.52 10.22 -0.40
C MET A 114 17.00 11.53 -1.01
N LEU A 115 16.13 12.54 -1.01
CA LEU A 115 16.62 13.90 -1.00
C LEU A 115 17.29 14.02 0.37
N TYR A 116 18.62 13.95 0.37
CA TYR A 116 19.39 14.73 1.33
C TYR A 116 18.84 16.16 1.22
N LEU A 117 18.59 16.82 2.36
CA LEU A 117 17.85 18.07 2.57
C LEU A 117 16.36 17.85 2.91
N GLU A 118 16.05 17.75 4.20
CA GLU A 118 15.73 18.93 5.03
C GLU A 118 16.18 18.66 6.47
N MET A 119 17.23 19.39 6.89
CA MET A 119 17.50 19.73 8.28
C MET A 119 16.78 21.05 8.57
#